data_AF-A0A351MQS7-F1
#
_entry.id   AF-A0A351MQS7-F1
#
_cell.length_a   1.000
_cell.length_b   1.000
_cell.length_c   1.000
_cell.angle_alpha   90.00
_cell.angle_beta   90.00
_cell.angle_gamma   90.00
#
_symmetry.space_group_name_H-M   'P 1'
#
loop_
_entity.id
_entity.type
_entity.pdbx_description
1 polymer ?
#
loop_
_entity_poly.entity_id
_entity_poly.type
_entity_poly.pdbx_seq_one_letter_code
_entity_poly.pdbx_strand_id
1 'polypeptide(L)'
;MNLLMRYGLNTFLYASPFTDAKAPALLRKFARWGFDTAEVAIEDPKHVNPRRLRDVADKAGIKIGSVCAALGPGRDLRGTPAEQRTSMLYLTALVDHAAELGASHLIGPLYSVVGRAEAYDAK
;
A
#
# COMPACT_ATOMS: atom_id res chain seq x y z
N MET A 1 -19.36 -7.23 -20.09
CA MET A 1 -18.19 -6.36 -19.85
C MET A 1 -16.95 -7.20 -20.07
N ASN A 2 -16.14 -6.86 -21.06
CA ASN A 2 -14.82 -7.48 -21.21
C ASN A 2 -13.99 -7.03 -19.99
N LEU A 3 -13.70 -7.94 -19.05
CA LEU A 3 -12.81 -7.66 -17.93
C LEU A 3 -11.40 -7.51 -18.52
N LEU A 4 -11.07 -6.32 -19.01
CA LEU A 4 -9.73 -6.00 -19.46
C LEU A 4 -8.78 -6.17 -18.28
N MET A 5 -7.85 -7.11 -18.43
CA MET A 5 -6.71 -7.31 -17.54
C MET A 5 -5.97 -5.97 -17.38
N ARG A 6 -5.67 -5.58 -16.15
CA ARG A 6 -4.90 -4.35 -15.85
C ARG A 6 -3.47 -4.72 -15.49
N TYR A 7 -2.50 -4.01 -16.07
CA TYR A 7 -1.10 -4.12 -15.71
C TYR A 7 -0.75 -3.03 -14.69
N GLY A 8 -0.27 -3.46 -13.52
CA GLY A 8 0.09 -2.58 -12.41
C GLY A 8 1.58 -2.62 -12.08
N LEU A 9 2.08 -1.56 -11.44
CA LEU A 9 3.44 -1.51 -10.91
C LEU A 9 3.46 -1.08 -9.45
N ASN A 10 4.22 -1.79 -8.62
CA ASN A 10 4.38 -1.49 -7.20
C ASN A 10 5.44 -0.39 -6.98
N THR A 11 5.14 0.59 -6.12
CA THR A 11 6.02 1.73 -5.82
C THR A 11 7.32 1.37 -5.11
N PHE A 12 7.40 0.24 -4.39
CA PHE A 12 8.63 -0.24 -3.73
C PHE A 12 9.78 -0.51 -4.70
N LEU A 13 9.51 -0.72 -5.99
CA LEU A 13 10.56 -0.80 -6.99
C LEU A 13 11.36 0.51 -7.13
N TYR A 14 10.85 1.64 -6.60
CA TYR A 14 11.46 2.96 -6.76
C TYR A 14 11.53 3.78 -5.46
N ALA A 15 10.72 3.50 -4.45
CA ALA A 15 10.71 4.29 -3.23
C ALA A 15 10.29 3.47 -2.01
N SER A 16 11.13 3.50 -0.98
CA SER A 16 10.82 3.12 0.40
C SER A 16 11.52 4.14 1.33
N PRO A 17 10.80 5.04 2.02
CA PRO A 17 9.35 5.23 1.96
C PRO A 17 8.86 5.86 0.66
N PHE A 18 7.66 5.46 0.23
CA PHE A 18 6.86 6.24 -0.71
C PHE A 18 6.19 7.41 0.01
N THR A 19 6.20 8.59 -0.60
CA THR A 19 5.68 9.82 0.01
C THR A 19 4.98 10.70 -1.03
N ASP A 20 4.14 11.63 -0.55
CA ASP A 20 3.50 12.66 -1.39
C ASP A 20 4.49 13.41 -2.28
N ALA A 21 5.72 13.64 -1.81
CA ALA A 21 6.75 14.35 -2.56
C ALA A 21 7.27 13.55 -3.77
N LYS A 22 7.34 12.21 -3.65
CA LYS A 22 7.82 11.32 -4.72
C LYS A 22 6.71 10.96 -5.72
N ALA A 23 5.45 10.99 -5.29
CA ALA A 23 4.30 10.54 -6.07
C ALA A 23 4.20 11.15 -7.48
N PRO A 24 4.32 12.47 -7.70
CA PRO A 24 4.10 13.06 -9.03
C PRO A 24 5.11 12.59 -10.08
N ALA A 25 6.38 12.41 -9.70
CA ALA A 25 7.40 11.93 -10.62
C ALA A 25 7.22 10.45 -10.96
N LEU A 26 6.91 9.62 -9.96
CA LEU A 26 6.74 8.18 -10.14
C LEU A 26 5.47 7.85 -10.92
N LEU A 27 4.32 8.43 -10.57
CA LEU A 27 3.06 8.11 -11.24
C LEU A 27 3.05 8.55 -12.70
N ARG A 28 3.62 9.71 -13.03
CA ARG A 28 3.82 10.13 -14.43
C ARG A 28 4.75 9.20 -15.20
N LYS A 29 5.80 8.69 -14.55
CA LYS A 29 6.72 7.73 -15.14
C LYS A 29 6.01 6.40 -15.44
N PHE A 30 5.19 5.90 -14.51
CA PHE A 30 4.45 4.65 -14.69
C PHE A 30 3.39 4.78 -15.80
N ALA A 31 2.65 5.89 -15.81
CA ALA A 31 1.68 6.20 -16.87
C ALA A 31 2.35 6.26 -18.26
N ARG A 32 3.49 6.96 -18.38
CA ARG A 32 4.27 7.03 -19.63
C ARG A 32 4.74 5.66 -20.12
N TRP A 33 5.00 4.73 -19.21
CA TRP A 33 5.39 3.37 -19.54
C TRP A 33 4.23 2.46 -19.93
N GLY A 34 2.98 2.94 -19.82
CA GLY A 34 1.79 2.20 -20.23
C GLY A 34 1.18 1.33 -19.13
N PHE A 35 1.51 1.55 -17.85
CA PHE A 35 0.81 0.88 -16.75
C PHE A 35 -0.58 1.49 -16.54
N ASP A 36 -1.58 0.63 -16.38
CA ASP A 36 -2.96 1.02 -16.10
C ASP A 36 -3.13 1.49 -14.64
N THR A 37 -2.34 0.91 -13.74
CA THR A 37 -2.46 1.14 -12.30
C THR A 37 -1.10 1.20 -11.58
N ALA A 38 -1.09 1.86 -10.44
CA ALA A 38 -0.03 1.72 -9.44
C ALA A 38 -0.54 0.95 -8.22
N GLU A 39 0.30 0.09 -7.66
CA GLU A 39 0.17 -0.40 -6.29
C GLU A 39 1.01 0.49 -5.38
N VAL A 40 0.35 1.19 -4.45
CA VAL A 40 1.01 2.16 -3.57
C VAL A 40 1.39 1.47 -2.28
N ALA A 41 2.68 1.27 -2.06
CA ALA A 41 3.21 0.76 -0.80
C ALA A 41 3.34 1.88 0.23
N ILE A 42 2.74 1.69 1.41
CA ILE A 42 2.65 2.74 2.45
C ILE A 42 3.20 2.21 3.77
N GLU A 43 4.44 2.52 4.12
CA GLU A 43 5.03 2.08 5.39
C GLU A 43 4.55 2.88 6.59
N ASP A 44 4.22 4.17 6.41
CA ASP A 44 3.58 5.01 7.43
C ASP A 44 2.42 5.76 6.77
N PRO A 45 1.17 5.62 7.27
CA PRO A 45 0.03 6.34 6.74
C PRO A 45 0.21 7.86 6.70
N LYS A 46 1.09 8.44 7.52
CA LYS A 46 1.39 9.89 7.56
C LYS A 46 2.21 10.37 6.36
N HIS A 47 2.88 9.47 5.64
CA HIS A 47 3.67 9.85 4.45
C HIS A 47 2.81 10.20 3.23
N VAL A 48 1.53 9.83 3.26
CA VAL A 48 0.60 9.93 2.13
C VAL A 48 -0.67 10.63 2.58
N ASN A 49 -1.04 11.70 1.87
CA ASN A 49 -2.40 12.22 1.93
C ASN A 49 -3.22 11.58 0.79
N PRO A 50 -4.21 10.72 1.08
CA PRO A 50 -4.87 9.93 0.05
C PRO A 50 -5.66 10.78 -0.95
N ARG A 51 -6.26 11.90 -0.52
CA ARG A 51 -6.94 12.84 -1.43
C ARG A 51 -5.97 13.46 -2.42
N ARG A 52 -4.85 14.01 -1.92
CA ARG A 52 -3.82 14.63 -2.77
C ARG A 52 -3.18 13.60 -3.69
N LEU A 53 -2.92 12.40 -3.21
CA LEU A 53 -2.34 11.33 -4.02
C LEU A 53 -3.30 10.91 -5.15
N ARG A 54 -4.60 10.81 -4.87
CA ARG A 54 -5.62 10.56 -5.91
C ARG A 54 -5.62 11.64 -6.97
N ASP A 55 -5.60 12.92 -6.59
CA ASP A 55 -5.52 14.03 -7.55
C ASP A 55 -4.26 13.96 -8.42
N VAL A 56 -3.12 13.57 -7.81
CA VAL A 56 -1.85 13.39 -8.55
C VAL A 56 -1.95 12.21 -9.52
N ALA A 57 -2.57 11.10 -9.12
CA ALA A 57 -2.76 9.92 -9.96
C ALA A 57 -3.69 10.23 -11.15
N ASP A 58 -4.82 10.90 -10.90
CA ASP A 58 -5.76 11.31 -11.93
C ASP A 58 -5.11 12.30 -12.92
N LYS A 59 -4.32 13.28 -12.44
CA LYS A 59 -3.53 14.18 -13.32
C LYS A 59 -2.46 13.46 -14.13
N ALA A 60 -1.90 12.37 -13.60
CA ALA A 60 -0.92 11.55 -14.32
C ALA A 60 -1.58 10.58 -15.30
N GLY A 61 -2.89 10.39 -15.25
CA GLY A 61 -3.62 9.45 -16.10
C GLY A 61 -3.46 7.99 -15.69
N ILE A 62 -3.18 7.71 -14.41
CA ILE A 62 -3.03 6.34 -13.87
C ILE A 62 -3.93 6.15 -12.65
N LYS A 63 -4.52 4.96 -12.49
CA LYS A 63 -5.35 4.64 -11.31
C LYS A 63 -4.53 4.06 -10.18
N ILE A 64 -5.01 4.18 -8.95
CA ILE A 64 -4.47 3.41 -7.82
C ILE A 64 -5.24 2.09 -7.75
N GLY A 65 -4.56 0.98 -8.04
CA GLY A 65 -5.18 -0.34 -8.13
C GLY A 65 -5.31 -1.02 -6.77
N SER A 66 -4.28 -0.86 -5.95
CA SER A 66 -4.15 -1.46 -4.61
C SER A 66 -3.27 -0.59 -3.71
N VAL A 67 -3.44 -0.77 -2.41
CA VAL A 67 -2.52 -0.30 -1.37
C VAL A 67 -1.74 -1.51 -0.84
N CYS A 68 -0.42 -1.38 -0.71
CA CYS A 68 0.45 -2.43 -0.20
C CYS A 68 0.90 -2.10 1.24
N ALA A 69 0.65 -3.03 2.16
CA ALA A 69 1.03 -2.93 3.55
C ALA A 69 2.46 -3.43 3.79
N ALA A 70 3.16 -2.80 4.73
CA ALA A 70 4.49 -3.17 5.21
C ALA A 70 4.44 -3.48 6.71
N LEU A 71 4.49 -4.77 7.04
CA LEU A 71 4.49 -5.28 8.41
C LEU A 71 5.94 -5.57 8.84
N GLY A 72 6.60 -4.54 9.36
CA GLY A 72 7.92 -4.63 9.99
C GLY A 72 7.86 -4.88 11.51
N PRO A 73 9.00 -4.80 12.23
CA PRO A 73 9.03 -4.98 13.68
C PRO A 73 7.99 -4.11 14.40
N GLY A 74 7.27 -4.70 15.37
CA GLY A 74 6.19 -4.02 16.09
C GLY A 74 4.80 -4.11 15.43
N ARG A 75 4.70 -4.68 14.22
CA ARG A 75 3.43 -4.88 13.49
C ARG A 75 3.20 -6.36 13.19
N ASP A 76 2.87 -7.14 14.22
CA ASP A 76 2.52 -8.55 14.10
C ASP A 76 1.15 -8.84 14.74
N LEU A 77 0.19 -9.34 13.96
CA LEU A 77 -1.12 -9.79 14.47
C LEU A 77 -1.03 -11.13 15.23
N ARG A 78 0.08 -11.86 15.08
CA ARG A 78 0.45 -13.06 15.85
C ARG A 78 1.46 -12.74 16.96
N GLY A 79 1.71 -11.46 17.23
CA GLY A 79 2.64 -10.98 18.25
C GLY A 79 1.96 -10.71 19.60
N THR A 80 2.60 -9.88 20.41
CA THR A 80 2.08 -9.40 21.69
C THR A 80 0.81 -8.56 21.52
N PRO A 81 0.00 -8.36 22.58
CA PRO A 81 -1.16 -7.46 22.51
C PRO A 81 -0.83 -6.03 22.05
N ALA A 82 0.39 -5.54 22.32
CA ALA A 82 0.83 -4.22 21.85
C ALA A 82 1.09 -4.20 20.32
N GLU A 83 1.71 -5.25 19.79
CA GLU A 83 1.95 -5.42 18.35
C GLU A 83 0.65 -5.63 17.58
N GLN A 84 -0.29 -6.39 18.15
CA GLN A 84 -1.62 -6.57 17.58
C GLN A 84 -2.36 -5.24 17.48
N ARG A 85 -2.40 -4.44 18.56
CA ARG A 85 -3.01 -3.10 18.55
C ARG A 85 -2.36 -2.18 17.51
N THR A 86 -1.03 -2.18 17.43
CA THR A 86 -0.28 -1.36 16.47
C THR A 86 -0.59 -1.77 15.03
N SER A 87 -0.65 -3.08 14.77
CA SER A 87 -1.03 -3.64 13.47
C SER A 87 -2.45 -3.25 13.07
N MET A 88 -3.42 -3.37 13.99
CA MET A 88 -4.81 -3.02 13.70
C MET A 88 -4.98 -1.53 13.40
N LEU A 89 -4.32 -0.63 14.15
CA LEU A 89 -4.33 0.80 13.87
C LEU A 89 -3.75 1.10 12.48
N TYR A 90 -2.62 0.48 12.15
CA TYR A 90 -1.96 0.66 10.87
C TYR A 90 -2.80 0.14 9.70
N LEU A 91 -3.32 -1.09 9.78
CA LEU A 91 -4.11 -1.71 8.73
C LEU A 91 -5.44 -0.98 8.51
N THR A 92 -6.11 -0.53 9.59
CA THR A 92 -7.34 0.26 9.48
C THR A 92 -7.08 1.57 8.75
N ALA A 93 -5.99 2.27 9.09
CA ALA A 93 -5.61 3.49 8.38
C ALA A 93 -5.32 3.24 6.88
N LEU A 94 -4.75 2.09 6.52
CA LEU A 94 -4.55 1.73 5.11
C LEU A 94 -5.85 1.38 4.39
N VAL A 95 -6.83 0.80 5.08
CA VAL A 95 -8.19 0.59 4.52
C VAL A 95 -8.85 1.94 4.24
N ASP A 96 -8.77 2.89 5.17
CA ASP A 96 -9.30 4.25 4.98
C ASP A 96 -8.61 4.96 3.80
N HIS A 97 -7.28 4.85 3.71
CA HIS A 97 -6.52 5.38 2.57
C HIS A 97 -6.92 4.73 1.26
N ALA A 98 -7.09 3.40 1.22
CA ALA A 98 -7.50 2.68 0.03
C ALA A 98 -8.88 3.15 -0.46
N ALA A 99 -9.84 3.32 0.46
CA ALA A 99 -11.17 3.83 0.15
C ALA A 99 -11.11 5.22 -0.48
N GLU A 100 -10.35 6.14 0.10
CA GLU A 100 -10.22 7.52 -0.41
C GLU A 100 -9.48 7.56 -1.77
N LEU A 101 -8.48 6.70 -1.96
CA LEU A 101 -7.76 6.53 -3.23
C LEU A 101 -8.60 5.88 -4.33
N GLY A 102 -9.74 5.27 -3.98
CA GLY A 102 -10.55 4.46 -4.90
C GLY A 102 -9.90 3.12 -5.25
N ALA A 103 -8.97 2.65 -4.41
CA ALA A 103 -8.34 1.34 -4.54
C ALA A 103 -9.26 0.27 -3.94
N SER A 104 -9.40 -0.87 -4.63
CA SER A 104 -10.31 -1.95 -4.20
C SER A 104 -9.63 -3.02 -3.35
N HIS A 105 -8.32 -2.94 -3.14
CA HIS A 105 -7.55 -3.99 -2.47
C HIS A 105 -6.50 -3.38 -1.53
N LEU A 106 -6.44 -3.92 -0.31
CA LEU A 106 -5.28 -3.85 0.57
C LEU A 106 -4.54 -5.18 0.47
N ILE A 107 -3.26 -5.15 0.12
CA ILE A 107 -2.45 -6.33 -0.20
C ILE A 107 -1.21 -6.35 0.69
N GLY A 108 -0.75 -7.55 1.06
CA GLY A 108 0.51 -7.74 1.77
C GLY A 108 0.46 -8.93 2.72
N PRO A 109 1.49 -9.08 3.56
CA PRO A 109 1.57 -10.12 4.59
C PRO A 109 0.75 -9.72 5.81
N LEU A 110 -0.56 -9.49 5.63
CA LEU A 110 -1.40 -8.74 6.58
C LEU A 110 -1.53 -9.37 7.97
N TYR A 111 -1.16 -10.64 8.12
CA TYR A 111 -1.33 -11.42 9.35
C TYR A 111 -0.06 -11.54 10.21
N SER A 112 1.11 -11.08 9.74
CA SER A 112 2.37 -11.29 10.45
C SER A 112 3.47 -10.34 10.00
N VAL A 113 4.48 -10.14 10.84
CA VAL A 113 5.74 -9.51 10.42
C VAL A 113 6.37 -10.29 9.26
N VAL A 114 6.92 -9.57 8.27
CA VAL A 114 7.64 -10.14 7.13
C VAL A 114 8.85 -10.94 7.64
N GLY A 115 9.04 -12.14 7.09
CA GLY A 115 10.21 -12.98 7.37
C GLY A 115 10.08 -13.86 8.62
N ARG A 116 8.95 -13.81 9.34
CA ARG A 116 8.66 -14.77 10.41
C ARG A 116 8.61 -16.19 9.84
N ALA A 117 9.56 -17.02 10.23
CA ALA A 117 9.73 -18.39 9.71
C ALA A 117 9.50 -19.46 10.79
N GLU A 118 9.36 -19.04 12.05
CA GLU A 118 9.11 -19.95 13.17
C GLU A 118 7.69 -20.52 13.09
N ALA A 119 7.56 -21.78 13.52
CA ALA A 119 6.26 -22.41 13.68
C ALA A 119 5.39 -21.58 14.63
N TYR A 120 4.11 -21.44 14.30
CA TYR A 120 3.15 -20.87 15.22
C TYR A 120 2.95 -21.83 16.40
N ASP A 121 3.15 -21.35 17.62
CA ASP A 121 2.70 -22.03 18.84
C ASP A 121 1.58 -21.18 19.46
N ALA A 122 0.47 -21.82 19.83
CA ALA A 122 -0.73 -21.17 20.35
C ALA A 122 -0.65 -20.88 21.85
N LYS A 123 0.51 -21.15 22.48
CA LYS A 123 0.74 -20.99 23.91
C LYS A 123 0.77 -19.53 24.36
#